data_AF-A0A7Y4WI60-F1
#
_entry.id   AF-A0A7Y4WI60-F1
#
_cell.length_a   1.000
_cell.length_b   1.000
_cell.length_c   1.000
_cell.angle_alpha   90.00
_cell.angle_beta   90.00
_cell.angle_gamma   90.00
#
_symmetry.space_group_name_H-M   'P 1'
#
loop_
_entity.id
_entity.type
_entity.pdbx_description
1 polymer ?
#
loop_
_entity_poly.entity_id
_entity_poly.type
_entity_poly.pdbx_seq_one_letter_code
_entity_poly.pdbx_strand_id
1 'polypeptide(L)' 'MIVAFGAIEIGGKGDFMYALNAHKPGDVITVRFLRDGTEETAQVTLESNQVE' A
#
# COMPACT_ATOMS: atom_id res chain seq x y z
N MET A 1 1.79 -2.04 10.39
CA MET A 1 0.43 -1.59 9.99
C MET A 1 0.56 -0.56 8.88
N ILE A 2 -0.08 -0.73 7.73
CA ILE A 2 -0.04 0.29 6.66
C ILE A 2 -0.93 1.46 7.09
N VAL A 3 -0.38 2.67 6.97
CA VAL A 3 -1.09 3.92 7.32
C VAL A 3 -1.29 4.83 6.10
N ALA A 4 -0.47 4.70 5.06
CA ALA A 4 -0.72 5.37 3.78
C ALA A 4 -0.23 4.53 2.60
N PHE A 5 -0.90 4.70 1.47
CA PHE A 5 -0.61 4.04 0.21
C PHE A 5 -0.63 5.09 -0.90
N GLY A 6 0.56 5.52 -1.34
CA GLY A 6 0.71 6.70 -2.20
C GLY A 6 0.17 7.95 -1.50
N ALA A 7 -0.84 8.57 -2.10
CA ALA A 7 -1.51 9.77 -1.58
C ALA A 7 -2.73 9.45 -0.69
N ILE A 8 -3.09 8.18 -0.54
CA ILE A 8 -4.31 7.78 0.18
C ILE A 8 -3.94 7.36 1.61
N GLU A 9 -4.56 8.00 2.59
CA GLU A 9 -4.50 7.61 4.00
C GLU A 9 -5.35 6.35 4.23
N ILE A 10 -4.82 5.40 4.98
CA ILE A 10 -5.43 4.09 5.23
C ILE A 10 -5.92 4.03 6.67
N GLY A 11 -7.22 4.26 6.87
CA GLY A 11 -7.89 4.10 8.16
C GLY A 11 -8.42 2.68 8.38
N GLY A 12 -8.58 1.90 7.29
CA GLY A 12 -9.04 0.52 7.37
C GLY A 12 -8.94 -0.25 6.06
N LYS A 13 -9.46 -1.49 6.09
CA LYS A 13 -9.41 -2.41 4.94
C LYS A 13 -10.05 -1.84 3.68
N GLY A 14 -11.15 -1.07 3.81
CA GLY A 14 -11.83 -0.46 2.68
C GLY A 14 -10.94 0.50 1.90
N ASP A 15 -10.29 1.42 2.61
CA ASP A 15 -9.36 2.40 2.04
C ASP A 15 -8.17 1.70 1.37
N PHE A 16 -7.65 0.64 2.01
CA PHE A 16 -6.56 -0.14 1.44
C PHE A 16 -6.94 -0.81 0.12
N MET A 17 -8.11 -1.46 0.07
CA MET A 17 -8.59 -2.09 -1.16
C MET A 17 -8.88 -1.05 -2.25
N TYR A 18 -9.44 0.11 -1.88
CA TYR A 18 -9.68 1.21 -2.81
C TYR A 18 -8.37 1.74 -3.40
N ALA A 19 -7.37 2.01 -2.56
CA ALA A 19 -6.06 2.47 -2.99
C ALA A 19 -5.37 1.44 -3.88
N LEU A 20 -5.37 0.16 -3.49
CA LEU A 20 -4.76 -0.91 -4.26
C LEU A 20 -5.41 -1.07 -5.65
N ASN A 21 -6.74 -1.01 -5.72
CA ASN A 21 -7.48 -1.14 -6.99
C ASN A 21 -7.31 0.05 -7.94
N ALA A 22 -6.84 1.20 -7.44
CA ALA A 22 -6.52 2.36 -8.28
C ALA A 22 -5.20 2.21 -9.04
N HIS A 23 -4.41 1.18 -8.72
CA HIS A 23 -3.09 0.93 -9.28
C HIS A 23 -3.04 -0.38 -10.07
N LYS A 24 -2.04 -0.49 -10.95
CA LYS A 24 -1.84 -1.67 -11.79
C LYS A 24 -0.61 -2.47 -11.32
N PRO A 25 -0.58 -3.79 -11.58
CA PRO A 25 0.66 -4.55 -11.45
C PRO A 25 1.79 -3.89 -12.24
N GLY A 26 2.97 -3.78 -11.62
CA GLY A 26 4.14 -3.06 -12.13
C GLY A 26 4.27 -1.63 -11.59
N ASP A 27 3.22 -1.05 -10.99
CA ASP A 27 3.32 0.29 -10.41
C ASP A 27 4.28 0.30 -9.21
N VAL A 28 5.19 1.26 -9.19
CA VAL A 28 6.03 1.55 -8.03
C VAL A 28 5.33 2.61 -7.19
N ILE A 29 5.02 2.26 -5.95
CA ILE A 29 4.31 3.12 -5.02
C ILE A 29 5.10 3.31 -3.74
N THR A 30 4.88 4.45 -3.09
CA THR A 30 5.40 4.71 -1.76
C THR A 30 4.36 4.30 -0.72
N VAL A 31 4.72 3.41 0.19
CA VAL A 31 3.87 2.95 1.29
C VAL A 31 4.45 3.46 2.60
N ARG A 32 3.60 4.06 3.43
CA ARG A 32 3.94 4.42 4.82
C ARG A 32 3.31 3.41 5.76
N PHE A 33 4.09 2.92 6.71
CA PHE A 33 3.65 1.90 7.65
C PHE A 33 4.31 2.08 9.02
N LEU A 34 3.57 1.70 10.06
CA LEU A 34 4.09 1.63 11.42
C LEU A 34 4.76 0.27 11.66
N ARG A 35 6.01 0.31 12.12
CA ARG A 35 6.80 -0.83 12.61
C ARG A 35 7.46 -0.42 13.93
N ASP A 36 7.27 -1.22 14.97
CA ASP A 36 7.83 -0.97 16.31
C ASP A 36 7.53 0.43 16.87
N GLY A 37 6.33 0.94 16.59
CA GLY A 37 5.88 2.27 17.01
C GLY A 37 6.47 3.44 16.22
N THR A 38 7.31 3.17 15.22
CA THR A 38 7.92 4.16 14.34
C THR A 38 7.26 4.12 12.96
N GLU A 39 7.03 5.28 12.36
CA GLU A 39 6.56 5.37 10.97
C GLU A 39 7.75 5.23 10.02
N GLU A 40 7.67 4.22 9.16
CA GLU A 40 8.63 3.96 8.09
C GLU A 40 7.97 4.16 6.74
N THR A 41 8.80 4.44 5.74
CA THR A 41 8.37 4.59 4.34
C THR A 41 9.19 3.65 3.46
N ALA A 42 8.52 2.93 2.56
CA ALA A 42 9.19 2.10 1.56
C ALA A 42 8.58 2.30 0.18
N GLN A 43 9.41 2.21 -0.86
CA GLN A 43 8.94 2.05 -2.22
C GLN A 43 8.76 0.56 -2.52
N VAL A 44 7.60 0.19 -3.02
CA VAL A 44 7.27 -1.20 -3.38
C VAL A 44 6.73 -1.24 -4.80
N THR A 45 7.07 -2.31 -5.53
CA THR A 45 6.47 -2.60 -6.83
C THR A 45 5.28 -3.52 -6.61
N LEU A 46 4.14 -3.16 -7.19
CA LEU A 46 2.94 -3.99 -7.12
C LEU A 46 3.07 -5.19 -8.05
N GLU A 47 2.73 -6.37 -7.55
CA GLU A 47 2.69 -7.58 -8.35
C GLU A 47 1.25 -8.10 -8.46
N SER A 48 0.99 -8.81 -9.55
CA SER A 48 -0.31 -9.43 -9.77
C SER A 48 -0.43 -10.67 -8.89
N ASN A 49 -1.46 -10.75 -8.04
CA ASN A 49 -1.74 -11.94 -7.24
C ASN A 49 -2.49 -13.03 -8.04
N GLN A 50 -2.13 -13.23 -9.30
CA GLN A 50 -2.63 -14.35 -10.10
C GLN A 50 -1.98 -15.62 -9.53
N VAL A 51 -2.63 -16.21 -8.53
CA VAL A 51 -2.42 -17.62 -8.18
C VAL A 51 -3.05 -18.44 -9.30
N GLU A 52 -2.20 -19.07 -10.12
CA GLU A 52 -2.59 -20.07 -11.11
C GLU A 52 -3.08 -21.36 -10.44
#